data_AF-A0A0R0M100-F1
#
_entry.id   AF-A0A0R0M100-F1
#
_cell.length_a   1.000
_cell.length_b   1.000
_cell.length_c   1.000
_cell.angle_alpha   90.00
_cell.angle_beta   90.00
_cell.angle_gamma   90.00
#
_symmetry.space_group_name_H-M   'P 1'
#
loop_
_entity.id
_entity.type
_entity.pdbx_description
1 polymer ?
#
loop_
_entity_poly.entity_id
_entity_poly.type
_entity_poly.pdbx_seq_one_letter_code
_entity_poly.pdbx_strand_id
1 'polypeptide(L)'
;MSDQSELRVNLHTENPELMTPKRQTEGAAGYDIYSPISVEIPANSTVKIELGFSLEMPLNMVVKTYMRSGLAFKNSLCLTGNTFFFNNQNLYLEIENLSTETFFVEKNLRIAQLVFHERF
;
A
#
# COMPACT_ATOMS: atom_id res chain seq x y z
N MET A 1 -13.49 2.40 33.15
CA MET A 1 -14.35 2.53 31.97
C MET A 1 -13.43 2.76 30.78
N SER A 2 -12.95 1.68 30.17
CA SER A 2 -12.01 1.73 29.04
C SER A 2 -12.81 1.74 27.74
N ASP A 3 -13.23 2.93 27.31
CA ASP A 3 -13.63 3.10 25.92
C ASP A 3 -12.34 3.34 25.11
N GLN A 4 -11.59 2.27 24.88
CA GLN A 4 -10.61 2.27 23.81
C GLN A 4 -11.44 2.25 22.53
N SER A 5 -11.71 3.45 22.00
CA SER A 5 -12.28 3.63 20.67
C SER A 5 -11.55 2.70 19.71
N GLU A 6 -12.20 1.60 19.33
CA GLU A 6 -11.67 0.69 18.34
C GLU A 6 -11.39 1.52 17.10
N LEU A 7 -10.14 1.47 16.66
CA LEU A 7 -9.67 2.15 15.48
C LEU A 7 -10.32 1.47 14.26
N ARG A 8 -11.55 1.88 13.94
CA ARG A 8 -12.36 1.30 12.87
C ARG A 8 -11.90 1.87 11.54
N VAL A 9 -10.90 1.20 10.96
CA VAL A 9 -10.58 1.36 9.54
C VAL A 9 -11.45 0.40 8.76
N ASN A 10 -12.36 0.92 7.94
CA ASN A 10 -13.14 0.09 7.02
C ASN A 10 -12.48 0.12 5.64
N LEU A 11 -12.31 -1.06 5.05
CA LEU A 11 -11.88 -1.19 3.66
C LEU A 11 -13.09 -1.41 2.77
N HIS A 12 -13.19 -0.61 1.72
CA HIS A 12 -14.24 -0.73 0.71
C HIS A 12 -13.63 -1.14 -0.63
N THR A 13 -14.22 -2.12 -1.30
CA THR A 13 -13.85 -2.55 -2.65
C THR A 13 -15.07 -3.12 -3.37
N GLU A 14 -15.15 -2.90 -4.68
CA GLU A 14 -16.17 -3.49 -5.55
C GLU A 14 -15.71 -4.84 -6.14
N ASN A 15 -14.43 -5.18 -5.98
CA ASN A 15 -13.85 -6.41 -6.50
C ASN A 15 -13.75 -7.49 -5.40
N PRO A 16 -14.63 -8.51 -5.40
CA PRO A 16 -14.61 -9.56 -4.37
C PRO A 16 -13.38 -10.47 -4.45
N GLU A 17 -12.66 -10.47 -5.57
CA GLU A 17 -11.43 -11.27 -5.76
C GLU A 17 -10.16 -10.51 -5.34
N LEU A 18 -10.28 -9.24 -4.94
CA LEU A 18 -9.14 -8.42 -4.56
C LEU A 18 -8.51 -8.93 -3.26
N MET A 19 -7.20 -9.16 -3.29
CA MET A 19 -6.45 -9.44 -2.06
C MET A 19 -6.34 -8.18 -1.20
N THR A 20 -7.05 -8.18 -0.09
CA THR A 20 -7.06 -7.04 0.84
C THR A 20 -5.79 -6.99 1.71
N PRO A 21 -5.38 -5.79 2.17
CA PRO A 21 -4.20 -5.65 2.98
C PRO A 21 -4.23 -6.49 4.26
N LYS A 22 -3.13 -7.17 4.56
CA LYS A 22 -3.06 -8.10 5.71
C LYS A 22 -1.69 -8.07 6.39
N ARG A 23 -1.69 -8.11 7.73
CA ARG A 23 -0.48 -8.39 8.53
C ARG A 23 -0.04 -9.84 8.36
N GLN A 24 1.24 -10.04 8.08
CA GLN A 24 1.79 -11.39 7.87
C GLN A 24 2.13 -12.11 9.19
N THR A 25 2.52 -11.34 10.21
CA THR A 25 2.88 -11.86 11.52
C THR A 25 2.18 -11.08 12.61
N GLU A 26 2.06 -11.70 13.77
CA GLU A 26 1.71 -10.97 15.00
C GLU A 26 2.76 -9.89 15.27
N GLY A 27 2.30 -8.71 15.70
CA GLY A 27 3.18 -7.55 15.95
C GLY A 27 3.68 -6.82 14.69
N ALA A 28 3.34 -7.25 13.47
CA ALA A 28 3.71 -6.51 12.27
C ALA A 28 3.08 -5.09 12.28
N ALA A 29 3.91 -4.07 12.10
CA ALA A 29 3.45 -2.68 12.06
C ALA A 29 2.60 -2.38 10.82
N GLY A 30 2.93 -3.02 9.69
CA GLY A 30 2.31 -2.77 8.40
C GLY A 30 1.38 -3.88 7.90
N TYR A 31 0.40 -3.50 7.11
CA TYR A 31 -0.48 -4.39 6.36
C TYR A 31 0.04 -4.49 4.93
N ASP A 32 0.53 -5.67 4.53
CA ASP A 32 1.06 -5.89 3.18
C ASP A 32 -0.03 -5.64 2.12
N ILE A 33 0.31 -4.85 1.09
CA ILE A 33 -0.52 -4.51 -0.07
C ILE A 33 -0.12 -5.42 -1.23
N TYR A 34 -1.12 -5.92 -1.95
CA TYR A 34 -0.96 -6.78 -3.11
C TYR A 34 -1.26 -5.99 -4.40
N SER A 35 -0.51 -6.26 -5.47
CA SER A 35 -0.83 -5.69 -6.78
C SER A 35 -2.11 -6.33 -7.33
N PRO A 36 -3.14 -5.56 -7.72
CA PRO A 36 -4.35 -6.14 -8.32
C PRO A 36 -4.14 -6.60 -9.76
N ILE A 37 -3.07 -6.12 -10.41
CA ILE A 37 -2.74 -6.37 -11.80
C ILE A 37 -1.29 -6.81 -11.96
N SER A 38 -0.99 -7.46 -13.08
CA SER A 38 0.40 -7.60 -13.53
C SER A 38 0.80 -6.33 -14.29
N VAL A 39 1.99 -5.80 -14.02
CA VAL A 39 2.51 -4.59 -14.66
C VAL A 39 4.04 -4.63 -14.75
N GLU A 40 4.57 -4.08 -15.83
CA GLU A 40 6.01 -3.88 -15.99
C GLU A 40 6.38 -2.49 -15.49
N ILE A 41 7.48 -2.39 -14.75
CA ILE A 41 8.10 -1.12 -14.35
C ILE A 41 9.44 -1.03 -15.09
N PRO A 42 9.48 -0.39 -16.27
CA PRO A 42 10.73 -0.20 -17.00
C PRO A 42 11.81 0.46 -16.15
N ALA A 43 13.06 0.17 -16.46
CA ALA A 43 14.20 0.85 -15.85
C ALA A 43 14.08 2.37 -15.94
N ASN A 44 14.40 3.08 -14.86
CA ASN A 44 14.34 4.55 -14.76
C ASN A 44 12.98 5.14 -15.13
N SER A 45 11.89 4.47 -14.73
CA SER A 45 10.53 4.93 -14.97
C SER A 45 9.67 4.82 -13.71
N THR A 46 8.55 5.54 -13.73
CA THR A 46 7.55 5.51 -12.66
C THR A 46 6.24 4.99 -13.22
N VAL A 47 5.62 4.05 -12.50
CA VAL A 47 4.27 3.57 -12.82
C VAL A 47 3.32 3.86 -11.67
N LYS A 48 2.07 4.17 -12.03
CA LYS A 48 0.96 4.28 -11.08
C LYS A 48 0.17 2.97 -11.08
N ILE A 49 0.00 2.37 -9.90
CA ILE A 49 -0.80 1.17 -9.68
C ILE A 49 -2.00 1.54 -8.81
N GLU A 50 -3.20 1.57 -9.39
CA GLU A 50 -4.45 1.66 -8.65
C GLU A 50 -4.66 0.36 -7.85
N LEU A 51 -4.97 0.45 -6.56
CA LEU A 51 -5.09 -0.71 -5.68
C LEU A 51 -6.49 -1.32 -5.65
N GLY A 52 -7.50 -0.61 -6.16
CA GLY A 52 -8.89 -1.10 -6.25
C GLY A 52 -9.63 -1.17 -4.92
N PHE A 53 -9.11 -0.52 -3.87
CA PHE A 53 -9.80 -0.36 -2.60
C PHE A 53 -9.62 1.07 -2.06
N SER A 54 -10.60 1.52 -1.28
CA SER A 54 -10.52 2.74 -0.48
C SER A 54 -10.54 2.41 1.00
N LEU A 55 -10.11 3.38 1.80
CA LEU A 55 -10.16 3.30 3.26
C LEU A 55 -11.08 4.38 3.81
N GLU A 56 -11.89 4.00 4.77
CA GLU A 56 -12.61 4.90 5.67
C GLU A 56 -11.90 4.84 7.02
N MET A 57 -11.47 6.00 7.52
CA MET A 57 -10.65 6.08 8.73
C MET A 57 -11.08 7.26 9.60
N PRO A 58 -10.80 7.23 10.91
CA PRO A 58 -10.97 8.40 11.77
C PRO A 58 -10.22 9.64 11.24
N LEU A 59 -10.81 10.83 11.40
CA LEU A 59 -10.25 12.09 10.88
C LEU A 59 -8.91 12.50 11.54
N ASN A 60 -8.65 11.99 12.75
CA ASN A 60 -7.40 12.19 13.47
C ASN A 60 -6.30 11.21 13.05
N MET A 61 -6.46 10.51 11.93
CA MET A 61 -5.49 9.53 11.44
C MET A 61 -5.00 9.83 10.03
N VAL A 62 -3.85 9.26 9.73
CA VAL A 62 -3.25 9.24 8.39
C VAL A 62 -2.76 7.82 8.12
N VAL A 63 -2.87 7.39 6.86
CA VAL A 63 -2.24 6.14 6.41
C VAL A 63 -1.02 6.47 5.57
N LYS A 64 0.06 5.76 5.85
CA LYS A 64 1.32 5.87 5.11
C LYS A 64 1.64 4.58 4.40
N THR A 65 2.16 4.67 3.19
CA THR A 65 2.63 3.52 2.42
C THR A 65 4.14 3.44 2.48
N TYR A 66 4.66 2.23 2.70
CA TYR A 66 6.08 1.95 2.70
C TYR A 66 6.39 0.85 1.71
N MET A 67 7.50 0.97 0.97
CA MET A 67 7.98 -0.15 0.18
C MET A 67 8.31 -1.32 1.10
N ARG A 68 8.06 -2.55 0.62
CA ARG A 68 8.59 -3.73 1.28
C ARG A 68 10.11 -3.73 1.12
N SER A 69 10.83 -3.79 2.24
CA SER A 69 12.30 -3.64 2.28
C SER A 69 13.01 -4.58 1.30
N GLY A 70 12.53 -5.82 1.16
CA GLY A 70 13.07 -6.78 0.20
C GLY A 70 12.95 -6.34 -1.25
N LEU A 71 11.85 -5.67 -1.63
CA LEU A 71 11.68 -5.16 -3.00
C LEU A 71 12.53 -3.91 -3.24
N ALA A 72 12.55 -2.99 -2.27
CA ALA A 72 13.36 -1.78 -2.36
C ALA A 72 14.86 -2.11 -2.46
N PHE A 73 15.35 -3.01 -1.62
CA PHE A 73 16.77 -3.37 -1.59
C PHE A 73 17.21 -4.21 -2.79
N LYS A 74 16.41 -5.21 -3.18
CA LYS A 74 16.82 -6.16 -4.24
C LYS A 74 16.60 -5.65 -5.66
N ASN A 75 15.63 -4.76 -5.86
CA ASN A 75 15.20 -4.33 -7.19
C ASN A 75 15.25 -2.80 -7.37
N SER A 76 15.83 -2.06 -6.41
CA SER A 76 15.95 -0.60 -6.43
C SER A 76 14.62 0.12 -6.68
N LEU A 77 13.54 -0.36 -6.05
CA LEU A 77 12.21 0.23 -6.18
C LEU A 77 11.92 1.23 -5.04
N CYS A 78 11.39 2.39 -5.40
CA CYS A 78 11.02 3.46 -4.45
C CYS A 78 9.54 3.84 -4.62
N LEU A 79 8.92 4.36 -3.56
CA LEU A 79 7.63 5.06 -3.67
C LEU A 79 7.89 6.56 -3.78
N THR A 80 7.31 7.22 -4.77
CA THR A 80 7.39 8.69 -4.94
C THR A 80 6.46 9.44 -3.99
N GLY A 81 5.35 8.81 -3.60
CA GLY A 81 4.38 9.31 -2.63
C GLY A 81 4.08 8.28 -1.54
N ASN A 82 3.91 8.75 -0.30
CA ASN A 82 3.80 7.84 0.85
C ASN A 82 2.75 8.20 1.90
N THR A 83 1.98 9.29 1.73
CA THR A 83 1.08 9.80 2.77
C THR A 83 -0.29 10.08 2.16
N PHE A 84 -1.33 9.44 2.70
CA PHE A 84 -2.69 9.49 2.18
C PHE A 84 -3.62 9.98 3.29
N PHE A 85 -4.38 11.04 3.00
CA PHE A 85 -5.43 11.60 3.89
C PHE A 85 -6.84 11.23 3.41
N PHE A 86 -6.94 10.39 2.39
CA PHE A 86 -8.16 10.17 1.66
C PHE A 86 -9.18 9.41 2.50
N ASN A 87 -10.39 9.95 2.55
CA ASN A 87 -11.56 9.24 3.05
C ASN A 87 -12.37 8.83 1.82
N ASN A 88 -12.59 7.53 1.64
CA ASN A 88 -13.41 6.96 0.54
C ASN A 88 -12.94 7.26 -0.89
N GLN A 89 -11.62 7.43 -1.12
CA GLN A 89 -11.05 7.42 -2.47
C GLN A 89 -10.17 6.19 -2.66
N ASN A 90 -10.14 5.66 -3.90
CA ASN A 90 -9.28 4.54 -4.23
C ASN A 90 -7.81 4.89 -3.98
N LEU A 91 -7.13 4.03 -3.24
CA LEU A 91 -5.70 4.17 -3.01
C LEU A 91 -4.93 3.73 -4.26
N TYR A 92 -3.79 4.37 -4.48
CA TYR A 92 -2.84 4.01 -5.52
C TYR A 92 -1.42 4.07 -4.97
N LEU A 93 -0.49 3.43 -5.68
CA LEU A 93 0.94 3.55 -5.43
C LEU A 93 1.60 4.09 -6.69
N GLU A 94 2.54 5.01 -6.52
CA GLU A 94 3.47 5.38 -7.57
C GLU A 94 4.82 4.77 -7.23
N ILE A 95 5.26 3.83 -8.06
CA ILE A 95 6.50 3.08 -7.86
C ILE A 95 7.49 3.51 -8.93
N GLU A 96 8.63 4.02 -8.49
CA GLU A 96 9.77 4.36 -9.33
C GLU A 96 10.78 3.22 -9.31
N ASN A 97 11.24 2.81 -10.49
CA ASN A 97 12.30 1.85 -10.66
C ASN A 97 13.62 2.57 -10.94
N LEU A 98 14.50 2.58 -9.94
CA LEU A 98 15.82 3.22 -10.00
C LEU A 98 16.92 2.27 -10.51
N SER A 99 16.57 1.06 -10.94
CA SER A 99 17.52 0.10 -11.50
C SER A 99 17.71 0.29 -13.01
N THR A 100 18.63 -0.49 -13.57
CA THR A 100 18.86 -0.58 -15.02
C THR A 100 18.02 -1.66 -15.69
N GLU A 101 17.25 -2.45 -14.93
CA GLU A 101 16.48 -3.59 -15.43
C GLU A 101 14.98 -3.34 -15.26
N THR A 102 14.16 -3.86 -16.17
CA THR A 102 12.71 -3.85 -15.98
C THR A 102 12.32 -4.77 -14.82
N PHE A 103 11.49 -4.27 -13.91
CA PHE A 103 10.90 -5.08 -12.86
C PHE A 103 9.47 -5.51 -13.23
N PHE A 104 9.17 -6.81 -13.10
CA PHE A 104 7.85 -7.37 -13.39
C PHE A 104 7.08 -7.54 -12.09
N VAL A 105 6.03 -6.74 -11.91
CA VAL A 105 5.05 -6.95 -10.85
C VAL A 105 4.03 -7.95 -11.36
N GLU A 106 3.94 -9.11 -10.72
CA GLU A 106 2.86 -10.06 -10.97
C GLU A 106 1.60 -9.67 -10.19
N LYS A 107 0.42 -10.00 -10.73
CA LYS A 107 -0.84 -9.95 -9.97
C LYS A 107 -0.67 -10.71 -8.65
N ASN A 108 -1.18 -10.12 -7.58
CA ASN A 108 -1.07 -10.59 -6.20
C ASN A 108 0.35 -10.59 -5.61
N LEU A 109 1.34 -9.99 -6.29
CA LEU A 109 2.64 -9.74 -5.66
C LEU A 109 2.46 -8.71 -4.55
N ARG A 110 3.06 -8.99 -3.39
CA ARG A 110 3.12 -8.02 -2.28
C ARG A 110 4.11 -6.92 -2.61
N ILE A 111 3.63 -5.70 -2.83
CA ILE A 111 4.42 -4.59 -3.40
C ILE A 111 4.79 -3.52 -2.35
N ALA A 112 3.92 -3.26 -1.40
CA ALA A 112 4.12 -2.24 -0.35
C ALA A 112 3.40 -2.67 0.93
N GLN A 113 3.38 -1.81 1.94
CA GLN A 113 2.64 -2.01 3.18
C GLN A 113 2.02 -0.69 3.67
N LEU A 114 0.82 -0.77 4.24
CA LEU A 114 0.14 0.35 4.91
C LEU A 114 0.50 0.38 6.38
N VAL A 115 0.84 1.55 6.91
CA VAL A 115 0.99 1.78 8.35
C VAL A 115 0.11 2.97 8.73
N PHE A 116 -0.68 2.80 9.79
CA PHE A 116 -1.61 3.81 10.27
C PHE A 116 -0.96 4.61 11.40
N HIS A 117 -1.13 5.93 11.36
CA HIS A 117 -0.57 6.86 12.33
C HIS A 117 -1.65 7.84 12.79
N GLU A 118 -1.52 8.32 14.03
CA GLU A 118 -2.24 9.53 14.44
C GLU A 118 -1.71 10.74 13.66
N ARG A 119 -2.63 11.64 13.33
CA ARG A 119 -2.34 12.90 12.66
C ARG A 119 -1.82 13.89 13.70
N PHE A 120 -0.69 14.54 13.38
CA PHE A 120 -0.05 15.58 14.21
C PHE A 120 -0.95 16.80 14.41
#